data_AF-A0A7K1UFD0-F1
#
_entry.id   AF-A0A7K1UFD0-F1
#
_cell.length_a   1.000
_cell.length_b   1.000
_cell.length_c   1.000
_cell.angle_alpha   90.00
_cell.angle_beta   90.00
_cell.angle_gamma   90.00
#
_symmetry.space_group_name_H-M   'P 1'
#
loop_
_entity.id
_entity.type
_entity.pdbx_description
1 polymer ?
#
loop_
_entity_poly.entity_id
_entity_poly.type
_entity_poly.pdbx_seq_one_letter_code
_entity_poly.pdbx_strand_id
1 'polypeptide(L)'
;MARSGSAKDRRAEVTAPALGFTGMLRWAWTQLTSMRTALMLLLLLAVAAAPGSIFPQRVQDAFAVSTFIEERPVLGPILDFFQMFDVYSSVWFSSIYLLLFISLIGCIIPRARKHYQQMTSPPPRTPRRLERLPEYGALELDD
;
A
#
# COMPACT_ATOMS: atom_id res chain seq x y z
N MET A 1 -38.77 -29.91 26.96
CA MET A 1 -39.53 -29.13 25.97
C MET A 1 -38.60 -28.09 25.37
N ALA A 2 -37.96 -28.42 24.25
CA ALA A 2 -36.89 -27.63 23.64
C ALA A 2 -37.46 -26.48 22.80
N ARG A 3 -37.06 -25.23 23.09
CA ARG A 3 -37.29 -24.10 22.18
C ARG A 3 -36.14 -24.06 21.16
N SER A 4 -36.41 -24.64 20.00
CA SER A 4 -35.59 -24.51 18.79
C SER A 4 -35.63 -23.06 18.31
N GLY A 5 -34.67 -22.25 18.76
CA GLY A 5 -34.36 -20.94 18.15
C GLY A 5 -33.76 -21.18 16.77
N SER A 6 -34.57 -20.95 15.73
CA SER A 6 -34.26 -21.19 14.33
C SER A 6 -32.97 -20.48 13.91
N ALA A 7 -31.99 -21.24 13.40
CA ALA A 7 -30.76 -20.72 12.79
C ALA A 7 -31.01 -19.75 11.61
N LYS A 8 -32.27 -19.62 11.17
CA LYS A 8 -32.76 -18.74 10.10
C LYS A 8 -32.72 -17.25 10.49
N ASP A 9 -32.83 -16.90 11.78
CA ASP A 9 -32.80 -15.50 12.27
C ASP A 9 -31.38 -14.90 12.42
N ARG A 10 -30.33 -15.73 12.38
CA ARG A 10 -28.93 -15.25 12.50
C ARG A 10 -28.33 -14.78 11.18
N ARG A 11 -29.02 -14.99 10.06
CA ARG A 11 -28.77 -14.22 8.83
C ARG A 11 -29.48 -12.89 8.95
N ALA A 12 -29.12 -12.10 9.96
CA ALA A 12 -29.42 -10.68 9.95
C ALA A 12 -28.89 -10.15 8.63
N GLU A 13 -29.84 -9.78 7.79
CA GLU A 13 -29.68 -9.24 6.45
C GLU A 13 -28.54 -8.23 6.46
N VAL A 14 -27.42 -8.59 5.82
CA VAL A 14 -26.26 -7.71 5.68
C VAL A 14 -26.68 -6.57 4.76
N THR A 15 -27.35 -5.58 5.33
CA THR A 15 -27.71 -4.33 4.68
C THR A 15 -26.45 -3.49 4.62
N ALA A 16 -25.58 -3.82 3.65
CA ALA A 16 -24.46 -2.96 3.31
C ALA A 16 -25.05 -1.61 2.88
N PRO A 17 -24.67 -0.48 3.52
CA PRO A 17 -25.19 0.82 3.12
C PRO A 17 -24.82 1.07 1.66
N ALA A 18 -25.79 1.50 0.85
CA ALA A 18 -25.51 1.93 -0.51
C ALA A 18 -24.56 3.15 -0.44
N LEU A 19 -23.29 2.97 -0.82
CA LEU A 19 -22.36 4.08 -0.92
C LEU A 19 -22.81 4.99 -2.06
N GLY A 20 -23.39 6.14 -1.73
CA GLY A 20 -23.52 7.24 -2.69
C GLY A 20 -22.15 7.71 -3.20
N PHE A 21 -22.12 8.58 -4.20
CA PHE A 21 -20.88 9.06 -4.85
C PHE A 21 -19.82 9.57 -3.85
N THR A 22 -20.23 10.36 -2.86
CA THR A 22 -19.33 10.87 -1.80
C THR A 22 -18.79 9.76 -0.90
N GLY A 23 -19.62 8.74 -0.62
CA GLY A 23 -19.22 7.53 0.09
C GLY A 23 -18.15 6.76 -0.68
N MET A 24 -18.33 6.60 -2.00
CA MET A 24 -17.36 5.94 -2.88
C MET A 24 -16.03 6.69 -2.92
N LEU A 25 -16.06 8.02 -3.03
CA LEU A 25 -14.85 8.85 -3.03
C LEU A 25 -14.08 8.72 -1.70
N ARG A 26 -14.78 8.80 -0.56
CA ARG A 26 -14.19 8.63 0.77
C ARG A 26 -13.62 7.23 0.95
N TRP A 27 -14.34 6.20 0.47
CA TRP A 27 -13.86 4.82 0.52
C TRP A 27 -12.59 4.63 -0.30
N ALA A 28 -12.58 5.13 -1.54
CA ALA A 28 -11.39 5.08 -2.41
C ALA A 28 -10.21 5.81 -1.75
N TRP A 29 -10.44 6.97 -1.15
CA TRP A 29 -9.42 7.70 -0.38
C TRP A 29 -8.88 6.89 0.81
N THR A 30 -9.76 6.23 1.57
CA THR A 30 -9.31 5.37 2.69
C THR A 30 -8.54 4.14 2.22
N GLN A 31 -8.85 3.60 1.04
CA GLN A 31 -8.05 2.53 0.44
C GLN A 31 -6.67 3.04 0.03
N LEU A 32 -6.60 4.15 -0.71
CA LEU A 32 -5.33 4.74 -1.14
C LEU A 32 -4.41 5.09 0.04
N THR A 33 -4.95 5.51 1.18
CA THR A 33 -4.17 5.91 2.37
C THR A 33 -3.76 4.76 3.29
N SER A 34 -4.03 3.50 2.93
CA SER A 34 -3.66 2.36 3.76
C SER A 34 -2.17 1.98 3.61
N MET A 35 -1.53 1.49 4.68
CA MET A 35 -0.14 1.00 4.60
C MET A 35 -0.02 -0.24 3.69
N ARG A 36 -1.06 -1.07 3.65
CA ARG A 36 -1.09 -2.29 2.82
C ARG A 36 -1.06 -1.96 1.34
N THR A 37 -1.83 -0.96 0.90
CA THR A 37 -1.83 -0.54 -0.50
C THR A 37 -0.48 0.02 -0.92
N ALA A 38 0.20 0.78 -0.05
CA ALA A 38 1.55 1.26 -0.32
C ALA A 38 2.53 0.11 -0.55
N LEU A 39 2.53 -0.93 0.30
CA LEU A 39 3.39 -2.12 0.13
C LEU A 39 3.10 -2.87 -1.18
N MET A 40 1.82 -3.03 -1.54
CA MET A 40 1.43 -3.67 -2.80
C MET A 40 1.84 -2.85 -4.02
N LEU A 41 1.72 -1.51 -3.96
CA LEU A 41 2.17 -0.61 -5.00
C LEU A 41 3.69 -0.60 -5.14
N LEU A 42 4.44 -0.71 -4.04
CA LEU A 42 5.91 -0.87 -4.08
C LEU A 42 6.30 -2.16 -4.81
N LEU A 43 5.65 -3.28 -4.47
CA LEU A 43 5.87 -4.55 -5.16
C LEU A 43 5.53 -4.46 -6.64
N LEU A 44 4.37 -3.87 -6.97
CA LEU A 44 3.92 -3.69 -8.35
C LEU A 44 4.90 -2.82 -9.14
N LEU A 45 5.39 -1.73 -8.56
CA LEU A 45 6.40 -0.87 -9.18
C LEU A 45 7.70 -1.63 -9.45
N ALA A 46 8.15 -2.47 -8.50
CA ALA A 46 9.35 -3.28 -8.68
C ALA A 46 9.21 -4.26 -9.86
N VAL A 47 8.07 -4.94 -9.98
CA VAL A 47 7.78 -5.83 -11.12
C VAL A 47 7.67 -5.03 -12.42
N ALA A 48 7.02 -3.86 -12.38
CA ALA A 48 6.87 -2.97 -13.53
C ALA A 48 8.21 -2.43 -14.06
N ALA A 49 9.21 -2.25 -13.19
CA ALA A 49 10.54 -1.78 -13.58
C ALA A 49 11.41 -2.87 -14.24
N ALA A 50 11.17 -4.15 -13.94
CA ALA A 50 12.00 -5.27 -14.41
C ALA A 50 12.14 -5.36 -15.94
N PRO A 51 11.08 -5.16 -16.74
CA PRO A 51 11.23 -5.21 -18.19
C PRO A 51 12.17 -4.12 -18.75
N GLY A 52 12.28 -2.96 -18.08
CA GLY A 52 13.16 -1.87 -18.48
C GLY A 52 14.65 -2.21 -18.43
N SER A 53 15.04 -3.30 -17.77
CA SER A 53 16.42 -3.82 -17.78
C SER A 53 16.64 -5.00 -18.74
N ILE A 54 15.56 -5.63 -19.24
CA ILE A 54 15.62 -6.77 -20.16
C ILE A 54 15.64 -6.32 -21.61
N PHE A 55 14.85 -5.28 -21.94
CA PHE A 55 14.71 -4.77 -23.30
C PHE A 55 15.55 -3.51 -23.50
N PRO A 56 16.10 -3.28 -24.72
CA PRO A 56 16.82 -2.06 -25.03
C PRO A 56 15.91 -0.85 -24.78
N GLN A 57 16.41 0.17 -24.08
CA GLN A 57 15.63 1.38 -23.78
C GLN A 57 16.01 2.49 -24.76
N ARG A 58 15.01 3.13 -25.37
CA ARG A 58 15.20 4.17 -26.39
C ARG A 58 15.98 5.39 -25.89
N VAL A 59 15.86 5.69 -24.60
CA VAL A 59 16.60 6.76 -23.93
C VAL A 59 18.11 6.47 -23.80
N GLN A 60 18.50 5.19 -23.84
CA GLN A 60 19.90 4.75 -23.73
C GLN A 60 20.51 4.53 -25.11
N ASP A 61 19.79 3.85 -26.00
CA ASP A 61 20.22 3.60 -27.38
C ASP A 61 19.00 3.45 -28.31
N ALA A 62 18.71 4.50 -29.07
CA ALA A 62 17.60 4.51 -30.02
C ALA A 62 17.85 3.61 -31.25
N PHE A 63 19.12 3.39 -31.63
CA PHE A 63 19.49 2.58 -32.79
C PHE A 63 19.36 1.07 -32.51
N ALA A 64 19.70 0.65 -31.29
CA ALA A 64 19.46 -0.72 -30.85
C ALA A 64 17.96 -1.07 -30.87
N VAL A 65 17.09 -0.12 -30.49
CA VAL A 65 15.63 -0.31 -30.53
C VAL A 65 15.11 -0.39 -31.96
N SER A 66 15.53 0.49 -32.87
CA SER A 66 15.10 0.41 -34.28
C SER A 66 15.53 -0.91 -34.92
N THR A 67 16.79 -1.32 -34.70
CA THR A 67 17.31 -2.61 -35.20
C THR A 67 16.50 -3.78 -34.63
N PHE A 68 16.17 -3.77 -33.34
CA PHE A 68 15.36 -4.81 -32.71
C PHE A 68 13.96 -4.93 -33.35
N ILE A 69 13.32 -3.80 -33.66
CA ILE A 69 11.99 -3.78 -34.28
C ILE A 69 12.07 -4.27 -35.73
N GLU A 70 13.10 -3.87 -36.48
CA GLU A 70 13.33 -4.32 -37.86
C GLU A 70 13.61 -5.83 -37.94
N GLU A 71 14.43 -6.36 -37.03
CA GLU A 71 14.74 -7.80 -36.96
C GLU A 71 13.54 -8.65 -36.51
N ARG A 72 12.57 -8.05 -35.81
CA ARG A 72 11.42 -8.76 -35.21
C ARG A 72 10.10 -8.06 -35.59
N PRO A 73 9.67 -8.14 -36.85
CA PRO A 73 8.56 -7.35 -37.38
C PRO A 73 7.19 -7.64 -36.74
N VAL A 74 7.02 -8.79 -36.09
CA VAL A 74 5.78 -9.15 -35.38
C VAL A 74 5.83 -8.72 -33.91
N LEU A 75 6.90 -9.09 -33.19
CA LEU A 75 7.02 -8.83 -31.74
C LEU A 75 7.40 -7.38 -31.43
N GLY A 76 8.21 -6.74 -32.28
CA GLY A 76 8.69 -5.37 -32.11
C GLY A 76 7.56 -4.37 -31.95
N PRO A 77 6.62 -4.27 -32.91
CA PRO A 77 5.48 -3.35 -32.81
C PRO A 77 4.56 -3.61 -31.61
N ILE A 78 4.40 -4.88 -31.21
CA ILE A 78 3.60 -5.23 -30.03
C ILE A 78 4.26 -4.71 -28.75
N LEU A 79 5.57 -4.93 -28.61
CA LEU A 79 6.34 -4.44 -27.47
C LEU A 79 6.40 -2.91 -27.42
N ASP A 80 6.51 -2.26 -28.58
CA ASP A 80 6.49 -0.80 -28.71
C ASP A 80 5.10 -0.22 -28.33
N PHE A 81 4.01 -0.88 -28.72
CA PHE A 81 2.64 -0.52 -28.30
C PHE A 81 2.44 -0.60 -26.79
N PHE A 82 2.99 -1.62 -26.12
CA PHE A 82 3.01 -1.71 -24.66
C PHE A 82 4.04 -0.78 -23.99
N GLN A 83 4.73 0.06 -24.77
CA GLN A 83 5.77 1.00 -24.32
C GLN A 83 6.94 0.29 -23.60
N MET A 84 7.34 -0.88 -24.08
CA MET A 84 8.37 -1.69 -23.44
C MET A 84 9.81 -1.20 -23.71
N PHE A 85 10.01 -0.45 -24.79
CA PHE A 85 11.29 0.24 -25.05
C PHE A 85 11.38 1.62 -24.38
N ASP A 86 10.28 2.05 -23.75
CA ASP A 86 10.09 3.39 -23.18
C ASP A 86 9.43 3.27 -21.78
N VAL A 87 9.86 2.28 -20.98
CA VAL A 87 9.17 1.90 -19.72
C VAL A 87 9.06 3.07 -18.75
N TYR A 88 10.16 3.79 -18.54
CA TYR A 88 10.23 4.88 -17.56
C TYR A 88 9.46 6.15 -17.96
N SER A 89 9.18 6.34 -19.25
CA SER A 89 8.35 7.43 -19.77
C SER A 89 6.92 7.00 -20.10
N SER A 90 6.60 5.71 -19.92
CA SER A 90 5.30 5.15 -20.24
C SER A 90 4.18 5.69 -19.33
N VAL A 91 2.96 5.77 -19.88
CA VAL A 91 1.78 6.26 -19.15
C VAL A 91 1.43 5.31 -18.01
N TRP A 92 1.55 4.00 -18.24
CA TRP A 92 1.19 2.97 -17.26
C TRP A 92 2.18 2.92 -16.08
N PHE A 93 3.50 3.02 -16.32
CA PHE A 93 4.50 3.10 -15.25
C PHE A 93 4.33 4.37 -14.42
N SER A 94 4.15 5.51 -15.08
CA SER A 94 3.94 6.80 -14.42
C SER A 94 2.69 6.78 -13.53
N SER A 95 1.63 6.11 -13.97
CA SER A 95 0.39 5.95 -13.17
C SER A 95 0.65 5.19 -11.87
N ILE A 96 1.44 4.10 -11.91
CA ILE A 96 1.81 3.33 -10.72
C ILE A 96 2.67 4.19 -9.77
N TYR A 97 3.67 4.89 -10.31
CA TYR A 97 4.54 5.79 -9.53
C TYR A 97 3.74 6.89 -8.82
N LEU A 98 2.81 7.55 -9.52
CA LEU A 98 1.97 8.59 -8.94
C LEU A 98 1.02 8.04 -7.87
N LEU A 99 0.39 6.88 -8.12
CA LEU A 99 -0.46 6.22 -7.13
C LEU A 99 0.34 5.83 -5.88
N LEU A 100 1.55 5.30 -6.05
CA LEU A 100 2.47 5.01 -4.95
C LEU A 100 2.74 6.28 -4.15
N PHE A 101 3.11 7.37 -4.82
CA PHE A 101 3.49 8.62 -4.16
C PHE A 101 2.32 9.22 -3.37
N ILE A 102 1.12 9.24 -3.97
CA ILE A 102 -0.11 9.67 -3.30
C ILE A 102 -0.41 8.77 -2.09
N SER A 103 -0.27 7.46 -2.23
CA SER A 103 -0.50 6.50 -1.14
C SER A 103 0.49 6.71 0.01
N LEU A 104 1.76 6.93 -0.31
CA LEU A 104 2.83 7.19 0.66
C LEU A 104 2.55 8.48 1.44
N ILE A 105 2.27 9.59 0.74
CA ILE A 105 1.91 10.87 1.37
C ILE A 105 0.66 10.69 2.24
N GLY A 106 -0.33 10.01 1.70
CA GLY A 106 -1.60 9.75 2.35
C GLY A 106 -1.48 8.96 3.65
N CYS A 107 -0.56 7.99 3.73
CA CYS A 107 -0.35 7.19 4.93
C CYS A 107 0.67 7.83 5.92
N ILE A 108 1.65 8.59 5.44
CA ILE A 108 2.69 9.17 6.30
C ILE A 108 2.19 10.37 7.11
N ILE A 109 1.33 11.23 6.54
CA ILE A 109 0.78 12.41 7.23
C ILE A 109 0.02 12.03 8.52
N PRO A 110 -1.00 11.15 8.50
CA PRO A 110 -1.74 10.81 9.71
C PRO A 110 -0.88 10.07 10.74
N ARG A 111 0.07 9.25 10.28
CA ARG A 111 1.02 8.54 11.13
C ARG A 111 1.98 9.51 11.83
N ALA A 112 2.56 10.45 11.08
CA ALA A 112 3.46 11.47 11.62
C ALA A 112 2.76 12.33 12.67
N ARG A 113 1.50 12.72 12.45
CA ARG A 113 0.71 13.46 13.44
C ARG A 113 0.53 12.69 14.74
N LYS A 114 0.21 11.39 14.69
CA LYS A 114 0.07 10.55 15.89
C LYS A 114 1.39 10.42 16.64
N HIS A 115 2.50 10.19 15.94
CA HIS A 115 3.81 10.10 16.59
C HIS A 115 4.24 11.42 17.21
N TYR A 116 3.96 12.55 16.54
CA TYR A 116 4.22 13.88 17.10
C TYR A 116 3.40 14.14 18.38
N GLN A 117 2.13 13.75 18.40
CA GLN A 117 1.28 13.83 19.59
C GLN A 117 1.82 12.96 20.74
N GLN A 118 2.33 11.76 20.44
CA GLN A 118 2.92 10.88 21.46
C GLN A 118 4.25 11.43 22.00
N MET A 119 5.08 12.01 21.15
CA MET A 119 6.34 12.66 21.56
C MET A 119 6.10 13.87 22.48
N THR A 120 4.98 14.56 22.31
CA THR A 120 4.61 15.73 23.12
C THR A 120 3.70 15.39 24.30
N SER A 121 3.22 14.13 24.39
CA SER A 121 2.33 13.72 25.47
C SER A 121 3.07 13.53 26.79
N PRO A 122 2.50 13.97 27.93
CA PRO A 122 3.10 13.76 29.23
C PRO A 122 3.23 12.26 29.54
N PRO A 123 4.25 11.85 30.31
CA PRO A 123 4.43 10.45 30.68
C PRO A 123 3.17 9.91 31.38
N PRO A 124 2.79 8.64 31.12
CA PRO A 124 1.64 8.03 31.77
C PRO A 124 1.87 7.99 33.28
N ARG A 125 0.81 8.24 34.05
CA ARG A 125 0.88 8.24 35.52
C ARG A 125 1.34 6.88 36.04
N THR A 126 2.25 6.90 37.01
CA THR A 126 2.74 5.70 37.70
C THR A 126 1.55 4.94 38.34
N PRO A 127 1.37 3.64 38.07
CA PRO A 127 0.27 2.88 38.63
C PRO A 127 0.40 2.77 40.16
N ARG A 128 -0.74 2.79 40.87
CA ARG A 128 -0.77 2.68 42.35
C ARG A 128 -0.19 1.37 42.89
N ARG A 129 -0.11 0.33 42.05
CA ARG A 129 0.41 -1.00 42.41
C ARG A 129 1.54 -1.35 41.45
N LEU A 130 2.78 -1.17 41.91
CA LEU A 130 3.99 -1.36 41.10
C LEU A 130 4.15 -2.81 40.62
N GLU A 131 3.63 -3.77 41.39
CA GLU A 131 3.58 -5.21 41.07
C GLU A 131 2.88 -5.53 39.74
N ARG A 132 2.07 -4.60 39.18
CA ARG A 132 1.37 -4.81 37.90
C ARG A 132 2.18 -4.33 36.68
N LEU A 133 3.36 -3.75 36.89
CA LEU A 133 4.24 -3.36 35.80
C LEU A 133 4.95 -4.60 35.24
N PRO A 134 5.03 -4.74 33.90
CA PRO A 134 5.70 -5.89 33.26
C PRO A 134 7.14 -6.08 33.72
N GLU A 135 7.82 -4.98 34.05
CA GLU A 135 9.23 -4.93 34.44
C GLU A 135 9.40 -4.65 35.95
N TYR A 136 8.44 -5.05 36.79
CA TYR A 136 8.60 -4.93 38.24
C TYR A 136 9.66 -5.92 38.74
N GLY A 137 10.71 -5.40 39.38
CA GLY A 137 11.72 -6.18 40.10
C GLY A 137 11.93 -5.61 41.51
N ALA A 138 12.01 -6.51 42.50
CA ALA A 138 12.41 -6.18 43.86
C ALA A 138 13.80 -6.77 44.11
N LEU A 139 14.69 -5.99 44.70
CA LEU A 139 16.02 -6.45 45.10
C LEU A 139 16.06 -6.41 46.63
N GLU A 140 16.15 -7.58 47.27
CA GLU A 140 16.43 -7.66 48.71
C GLU A 140 17.93 -7.47 48.92
N LEU A 141 18.30 -6.55 49.81
CA LEU A 141 19.66 -6.32 50.25
C LEU A 141 19.81 -7.02 51.60
N ASP A 142 20.62 -8.09 51.66
CA ASP A 142 21.08 -8.66 52.94
C ASP A 142 22.10 -7.68 53.56
N ASP A 143 21.91 -7.35 54.84
CA ASP A 143 22.78 -6.45 55.63
C ASP A 143 24.20 -7.00 55.84
#